data_AF-A0A941HKA9-F1
#
_entry.id   AF-A0A941HKA9-F1
#
_cell.length_a   1.000
_cell.length_b   1.000
_cell.length_c   1.000
_cell.angle_alpha   90.00
_cell.angle_beta   90.00
_cell.angle_gamma   90.00
#
_symmetry.space_group_name_H-M   'P 1'
#
loop_
_entity.id
_entity.type
_entity.pdbx_description
1 polymer ?
#
loop_
_entity_poly.entity_id
_entity_poly.type
_entity_poly.pdbx_seq_one_letter_code
_entity_poly.pdbx_strand_id
1 'polypeptide(L)'
;MKINLKNIISFLLCTSVLTLGYSQNKTLVEGTSEAIGKDLDLEAVAVLFGESKNLEDFEKKLNSPETKISNLDLNNDGAVDYLRVVDTSQKDTHLITVQAAVAKDTFQDVAVINVEKDPTGTTKVVITGNVKLYGPDYVIIPTYKTSPIIITWFWGPAYRLWVSPYYYRYYPNYYRPWPTYTTTRYRTAVRRNVNVRTTTFRGPYSTRRVRVRY
;
A
#
# COMPACT_ATOMS: atom_id res chain seq x y z
N MET A 1 -4.55 -41.97 39.36
CA MET A 1 -3.79 -42.74 38.35
C MET A 1 -2.59 -41.90 37.94
N LYS A 2 -1.38 -42.24 38.40
CA LYS A 2 -0.15 -41.47 38.11
C LYS A 2 0.52 -42.07 36.86
N ILE A 3 0.49 -41.36 35.74
CA ILE A 3 1.15 -41.78 34.49
C ILE A 3 2.62 -41.41 34.59
N ASN A 4 3.51 -42.38 34.40
CA ASN A 4 4.95 -42.24 34.60
C ASN A 4 5.62 -41.70 33.33
N LEU A 5 6.30 -40.55 33.44
CA LEU A 5 6.79 -39.74 32.31
C LEU A 5 7.87 -40.44 31.46
N LYS A 6 8.50 -41.50 31.98
CA LYS A 6 9.53 -42.29 31.26
C LYS A 6 8.97 -43.21 30.15
N ASN A 7 7.67 -43.54 30.18
CA ASN A 7 7.08 -44.48 29.21
C ASN A 7 6.44 -43.81 27.99
N ILE A 8 6.43 -42.47 27.92
CA ILE A 8 5.89 -41.69 26.79
C ILE A 8 6.97 -41.45 25.72
N ILE A 9 8.25 -41.49 26.10
CA ILE A 9 9.37 -41.13 25.20
C ILE A 9 9.87 -42.34 24.38
N SER A 10 9.43 -43.56 24.69
CA SER A 10 9.94 -44.80 24.08
C SER A 10 9.00 -45.47 23.07
N PHE A 11 7.88 -44.85 22.69
CA PHE A 11 6.95 -45.44 21.73
C PHE A 11 6.72 -44.49 20.55
N LEU A 12 7.10 -44.97 19.36
CA LEU A 12 6.89 -44.36 18.03
C LEU A 12 7.88 -43.28 17.56
N LEU A 13 9.17 -43.57 17.71
CA LEU A 13 10.13 -43.25 16.65
C LEU A 13 10.05 -44.39 15.61
N CYS A 14 9.95 -44.04 14.32
CA CYS A 14 10.01 -44.93 13.15
C CYS A 14 8.69 -45.51 12.62
N THR A 15 7.97 -44.76 11.77
CA THR A 15 7.41 -45.29 10.51
C THR A 15 7.29 -44.18 9.46
N SER A 16 8.19 -44.25 8.48
CA SER A 16 8.02 -43.94 7.05
C SER A 16 7.24 -42.69 6.62
N VAL A 17 8.02 -41.75 6.09
CA VAL A 17 7.72 -40.88 4.95
C VAL A 17 6.69 -41.50 4.00
N LEU A 18 5.47 -40.95 4.02
CA LEU A 18 4.55 -40.96 2.90
C LEU A 18 4.31 -39.50 2.54
N THR A 19 5.14 -38.98 1.64
CA THR A 19 4.87 -37.74 0.91
C THR A 19 3.63 -37.98 0.06
N LEU A 20 2.45 -37.65 0.59
CA LEU A 20 1.33 -37.26 -0.24
C LEU A 20 1.78 -35.98 -0.95
N GLY A 21 2.09 -36.11 -2.24
CA GLY A 21 2.36 -34.99 -3.12
C GLY A 21 1.17 -34.04 -3.05
N TYR A 22 1.30 -32.98 -2.27
CA TYR A 22 0.49 -31.80 -2.44
C TYR A 22 0.91 -31.26 -3.81
N SER A 23 0.16 -31.64 -4.84
CA SER A 23 0.15 -30.88 -6.07
C SER A 23 -0.31 -29.48 -5.68
N GLN A 24 0.66 -28.59 -5.46
CA GLN A 24 0.43 -27.17 -5.56
C GLN A 24 0.12 -26.94 -7.04
N ASN A 25 -1.15 -27.09 -7.42
CA ASN A 25 -1.69 -26.30 -8.51
C ASN A 25 -1.59 -24.84 -8.06
N LYS A 26 -0.36 -24.30 -8.11
CA LYS A 26 -0.13 -22.91 -8.46
C LYS A 26 -0.69 -22.80 -9.87
N THR A 27 -2.00 -22.64 -9.96
CA THR A 27 -2.53 -21.71 -10.94
C THR A 27 -1.85 -20.40 -10.57
N LEU A 28 -0.67 -20.19 -11.15
CA LEU A 28 -0.23 -18.87 -11.51
C LEU A 28 -1.35 -18.38 -12.41
N VAL A 29 -2.40 -17.85 -11.80
CA VAL A 29 -3.06 -16.71 -12.39
C VAL A 29 -1.93 -15.71 -12.38
N GLU A 30 -1.13 -15.71 -13.45
CA GLU A 30 -0.62 -14.48 -13.99
C GLU A 30 -1.86 -13.61 -14.09
N GLY A 31 -2.18 -12.91 -13.00
CA GLY A 31 -2.92 -11.68 -13.08
C GLY A 31 -2.09 -10.92 -14.08
N THR A 32 -2.56 -10.87 -15.32
CA THR A 32 -1.92 -10.09 -16.37
C THR A 32 -1.54 -8.78 -15.70
N SER A 33 -0.33 -8.27 -15.89
CA SER A 33 0.14 -7.05 -15.20
C SER A 33 -0.80 -5.82 -15.36
N GLU A 34 -1.87 -5.99 -16.13
CA GLU A 34 -3.01 -5.10 -16.34
C GLU A 34 -4.03 -5.07 -15.18
N ALA A 35 -4.17 -6.13 -14.37
CA ALA A 35 -5.13 -6.17 -13.25
C ALA A 35 -4.55 -5.67 -11.91
N ILE A 36 -3.24 -5.80 -11.72
CA ILE A 36 -2.53 -5.39 -10.50
C ILE A 36 -2.39 -3.85 -10.47
N GLY A 37 -2.87 -3.22 -9.39
CA GLY A 37 -2.81 -1.76 -9.24
C GLY A 37 -3.61 -0.98 -10.29
N LYS A 38 -4.63 -1.61 -10.88
CA LYS A 38 -5.45 -1.03 -11.97
C LYS A 38 -6.19 0.25 -11.57
N ASP A 39 -6.53 0.37 -10.29
CA ASP A 39 -7.45 1.38 -9.78
C ASP A 39 -6.79 2.30 -8.72
N LEU A 40 -5.52 2.06 -8.37
CA LEU A 40 -4.67 2.99 -7.63
C LEU A 40 -3.17 2.74 -7.96
N ASP A 41 -2.53 3.70 -8.63
CA ASP A 41 -1.10 3.63 -9.01
C ASP A 41 -0.19 4.03 -7.84
N LEU A 42 0.60 3.09 -7.30
CA LEU A 42 1.48 3.39 -6.16
C LEU A 42 2.68 4.27 -6.52
N GLU A 43 3.06 4.39 -7.80
CA GLU A 43 4.06 5.38 -8.21
C GLU A 43 3.48 6.79 -8.06
N ALA A 44 2.20 6.97 -8.42
CA ALA A 44 1.50 8.23 -8.21
C ALA A 44 1.32 8.54 -6.71
N VAL A 45 1.01 7.52 -5.89
CA VAL A 45 0.98 7.66 -4.42
C VAL A 45 2.34 8.13 -3.89
N ALA A 46 3.45 7.57 -4.38
CA ALA A 46 4.80 7.96 -3.96
C ALA A 46 5.13 9.42 -4.29
N VAL A 47 4.70 9.90 -5.46
CA VAL A 47 4.84 11.30 -5.87
C VAL A 47 4.03 12.21 -4.96
N LEU A 48 2.74 11.92 -4.77
CA LEU A 48 1.87 12.73 -3.91
C LEU A 48 2.38 12.78 -2.48
N PHE A 49 2.86 11.66 -1.94
CA PHE A 49 3.48 11.61 -0.62
C PHE A 49 4.66 12.58 -0.54
N GLY A 50 5.60 12.53 -1.49
CA GLY A 50 6.76 13.41 -1.54
C GLY A 50 6.43 14.90 -1.75
N GLU A 51 5.33 15.21 -2.42
CA GLU A 51 4.88 16.60 -2.63
C GLU A 51 4.06 17.15 -1.45
N SER A 52 3.66 16.30 -0.51
CA SER A 52 2.77 16.69 0.60
C SER A 52 3.52 17.41 1.71
N LYS A 53 2.79 18.29 2.40
CA LYS A 53 3.32 19.03 3.56
C LYS A 53 3.31 18.18 4.84
N ASN A 54 2.28 17.36 4.99
CA ASN A 54 2.01 16.48 6.13
C ASN A 54 1.00 15.39 5.70
N LEU A 55 0.60 14.51 6.61
CA LEU A 55 -0.32 13.41 6.28
C LEU A 55 -1.75 13.85 5.97
N GLU A 56 -2.23 14.96 6.54
CA GLU A 56 -3.54 15.52 6.20
C GLU A 56 -3.56 16.04 4.75
N ASP A 57 -2.53 16.76 4.33
CA ASP A 57 -2.37 17.23 2.95
C ASP A 57 -2.22 16.06 1.97
N PHE A 58 -1.51 15.00 2.37
CA PHE A 58 -1.40 13.76 1.60
C PHE A 58 -2.77 13.09 1.40
N GLU A 59 -3.53 12.89 2.49
CA GLU A 59 -4.89 12.34 2.43
C GLU A 59 -5.82 13.18 1.55
N LYS A 60 -5.73 14.51 1.66
CA LYS A 60 -6.48 15.43 0.80
C LYS A 60 -6.14 15.25 -0.67
N LYS A 61 -4.85 15.13 -1.02
CA LYS A 61 -4.42 14.91 -2.40
C LYS A 61 -4.84 13.55 -2.94
N LEU A 62 -4.83 12.51 -2.11
CA LEU A 62 -5.33 11.19 -2.48
C LEU A 62 -6.81 11.23 -2.90
N ASN A 63 -7.60 12.07 -2.21
CA ASN A 63 -9.04 12.17 -2.38
C ASN A 63 -9.49 13.41 -3.16
N SER A 64 -8.60 14.05 -3.92
CA SER A 64 -8.95 15.26 -4.64
C SER A 64 -9.83 14.95 -5.86
N PRO A 65 -11.04 15.53 -5.96
CA PRO A 65 -11.91 15.35 -7.13
C PRO A 65 -11.36 16.05 -8.39
N GLU A 66 -10.32 16.88 -8.25
CA GLU A 66 -9.66 17.53 -9.39
C GLU A 66 -8.64 16.60 -10.04
N THR A 67 -7.81 15.93 -9.22
CA THR A 67 -6.72 15.08 -9.71
C THR A 67 -7.16 13.62 -9.92
N LYS A 68 -8.16 13.14 -9.17
CA LYS A 68 -8.79 11.81 -9.27
C LYS A 68 -7.75 10.69 -9.41
N ILE A 69 -6.80 10.68 -8.50
CA ILE A 69 -5.67 9.76 -8.51
C ILE A 69 -6.05 8.33 -8.09
N SER A 70 -7.23 8.16 -7.48
CA SER A 70 -7.84 6.87 -7.15
C SER A 70 -9.05 6.59 -8.04
N ASN A 71 -9.23 5.31 -8.36
CA ASN A 71 -10.39 4.72 -9.01
C ASN A 71 -10.92 3.50 -8.23
N LEU A 72 -10.49 3.34 -6.98
CA LEU A 72 -10.87 2.20 -6.15
C LEU A 72 -12.34 2.27 -5.75
N ASP A 73 -13.07 1.20 -6.05
CA ASP A 73 -14.46 0.95 -5.64
C ASP A 73 -14.51 -0.50 -5.15
N LEU A 74 -14.14 -0.68 -3.89
CA LEU A 74 -14.02 -1.97 -3.22
C LEU A 74 -15.37 -2.44 -2.66
N ASN A 75 -16.28 -1.51 -2.35
CA ASN A 75 -17.64 -1.83 -1.91
C ASN A 75 -18.61 -2.09 -3.08
N ASN A 76 -18.19 -1.82 -4.33
CA ASN A 76 -18.94 -2.00 -5.57
C ASN A 76 -20.23 -1.17 -5.63
N ASP A 77 -20.22 0.05 -5.09
CA ASP A 77 -21.35 0.99 -5.14
C ASP A 77 -21.34 1.92 -6.37
N GLY A 78 -20.30 1.81 -7.21
CA GLY A 78 -20.13 2.58 -8.43
C GLY A 78 -19.45 3.94 -8.21
N ALA A 79 -19.17 4.32 -6.96
CA ALA A 79 -18.41 5.51 -6.61
C ALA A 79 -17.02 5.13 -6.07
N VAL A 80 -16.06 6.03 -6.27
CA VAL A 80 -14.71 5.83 -5.73
C VAL A 80 -14.72 5.97 -4.21
N ASP A 81 -14.27 4.94 -3.51
CA ASP A 81 -14.14 4.89 -2.07
C ASP A 81 -13.19 5.97 -1.55
N TYR A 82 -13.55 6.55 -0.41
CA TYR A 82 -12.68 7.49 0.30
C TYR A 82 -11.47 6.75 0.89
N LEU A 83 -10.27 7.22 0.58
CA LEU A 83 -9.01 6.69 1.11
C LEU A 83 -8.59 7.48 2.34
N ARG A 84 -8.76 6.91 3.54
CA ARG A 84 -8.27 7.51 4.78
C ARG A 84 -6.83 7.10 5.05
N VAL A 85 -6.10 7.93 5.79
CA VAL A 85 -4.72 7.72 6.20
C VAL A 85 -4.65 7.56 7.72
N VAL A 86 -3.96 6.51 8.16
CA VAL A 86 -3.73 6.23 9.58
C VAL A 86 -2.25 6.01 9.80
N ASP A 87 -1.67 6.79 10.69
CA ASP A 87 -0.27 6.68 11.10
C ASP A 87 -0.17 5.89 12.41
N THR A 88 0.82 5.02 12.48
CA THR A 88 1.30 4.38 13.71
C THR A 88 2.81 4.54 13.76
N SER A 89 3.35 4.93 14.90
CA SER A 89 4.78 5.17 15.04
C SER A 89 5.39 4.39 16.19
N GLN A 90 6.63 3.94 15.98
CA GLN A 90 7.46 3.36 17.01
C GLN A 90 8.91 3.80 16.80
N LYS A 91 9.45 4.58 17.75
CA LYS A 91 10.81 5.14 17.69
C LYS A 91 11.05 5.92 16.38
N ASP A 92 11.95 5.43 15.55
CA ASP A 92 12.40 6.03 14.28
C ASP A 92 11.67 5.44 13.07
N THR A 93 10.48 4.87 13.28
CA THR A 93 9.66 4.26 12.23
C THR A 93 8.23 4.76 12.30
N HIS A 94 7.71 5.21 11.16
CA HIS A 94 6.29 5.46 10.93
C HIS A 94 5.74 4.46 9.92
N LEU A 95 4.61 3.85 10.25
CA LEU A 95 3.82 3.00 9.37
C LEU A 95 2.51 3.71 9.07
N ILE A 96 2.44 4.24 7.86
CA ILE A 96 1.29 4.98 7.36
C ILE A 96 0.45 4.05 6.49
N THR A 97 -0.71 3.66 7.01
CA THR A 97 -1.65 2.79 6.31
C THR A 97 -2.67 3.62 5.57
N VAL A 98 -2.79 3.39 4.25
CA VAL A 98 -3.87 3.91 3.42
C VAL A 98 -5.00 2.88 3.42
N GLN A 99 -6.20 3.30 3.81
CA GLN A 99 -7.36 2.42 3.95
C GLN A 99 -8.56 2.98 3.17
N ALA A 100 -9.30 2.11 2.48
CA ALA A 100 -10.60 2.47 1.92
C ALA A 100 -11.70 2.34 2.98
N ALA A 101 -12.53 3.38 3.11
CA ALA A 101 -13.71 3.35 3.98
C ALA A 101 -14.91 2.77 3.24
N VAL A 102 -15.06 1.43 3.28
CA VAL A 102 -16.01 0.67 2.45
C VAL A 102 -17.41 0.56 3.05
N ALA A 103 -17.54 0.64 4.37
CA ALA A 103 -18.82 0.69 5.08
C ALA A 103 -18.64 1.38 6.44
N LYS A 104 -19.74 1.57 7.18
CA LYS A 104 -19.68 2.14 8.53
C LYS A 104 -18.74 1.29 9.41
N ASP A 105 -17.76 1.95 10.01
CA ASP A 105 -16.74 1.35 10.88
C ASP A 105 -15.97 0.15 10.25
N THR A 106 -16.01 0.03 8.92
CA THR A 106 -15.32 -1.03 8.16
C THR A 106 -14.31 -0.39 7.23
N PHE A 107 -13.04 -0.74 7.41
CA PHE A 107 -11.93 -0.23 6.63
C PHE A 107 -11.15 -1.39 6.00
N GLN A 108 -10.73 -1.22 4.75
CA GLN A 108 -9.90 -2.19 4.05
C GLN A 108 -8.54 -1.57 3.72
N ASP A 109 -7.46 -2.22 4.14
CA ASP A 109 -6.10 -1.76 3.85
C ASP A 109 -5.81 -1.83 2.34
N VAL A 110 -5.25 -0.76 1.81
CA VAL A 110 -4.90 -0.61 0.39
C VAL A 110 -3.39 -0.66 0.17
N ALA A 111 -2.65 0.10 0.97
CA ALA A 111 -1.19 0.14 0.93
C ALA A 111 -0.62 0.61 2.27
N VAL A 112 0.63 0.29 2.53
CA VAL A 112 1.39 0.77 3.69
C VAL A 112 2.63 1.51 3.21
N ILE A 113 2.86 2.70 3.72
CA ILE A 113 4.06 3.50 3.53
C ILE A 113 4.89 3.39 4.82
N ASN A 114 6.01 2.69 4.75
CA ASN A 114 6.99 2.63 5.82
C ASN A 114 8.01 3.78 5.63
N VAL A 115 8.13 4.63 6.64
CA VAL A 115 9.09 5.73 6.71
C VAL A 115 10.01 5.45 7.89
N GLU A 116 11.25 5.10 7.59
CA GLU A 116 12.25 4.70 8.58
C GLU A 116 13.42 5.67 8.54
N LYS A 117 13.80 6.22 9.69
CA LYS A 117 15.05 6.97 9.83
C LYS A 117 16.13 6.03 10.32
N ASP A 118 17.19 5.93 9.54
CA ASP A 118 18.36 5.15 9.93
C ASP A 118 19.21 5.87 11.00
N PRO A 119 20.17 5.19 11.64
CA PRO A 119 21.04 5.81 12.65
C PRO A 119 21.90 6.97 12.14
N THR A 120 22.05 7.14 10.83
CA THR A 120 22.77 8.27 10.21
C THR A 120 21.89 9.50 10.04
N GLY A 121 20.58 9.37 10.32
CA GLY A 121 19.58 10.41 10.12
C GLY A 121 18.96 10.41 8.73
N THR A 122 19.36 9.48 7.85
CA THR A 122 18.80 9.36 6.50
C THR A 122 17.45 8.65 6.59
N THR A 123 16.43 9.22 5.94
CA THR A 123 15.09 8.64 5.92
C THR A 123 14.88 7.83 4.65
N LYS A 124 14.45 6.58 4.82
CA LYS A 124 14.06 5.66 3.74
C LYS A 124 12.53 5.55 3.71
N VAL A 125 11.97 5.58 2.51
CA VAL A 125 10.53 5.38 2.27
C VAL A 125 10.35 4.11 1.46
N VAL A 126 9.43 3.24 1.89
CA VAL A 126 9.04 2.02 1.19
C VAL A 126 7.52 1.93 1.17
N ILE A 127 6.93 1.78 0.00
CA ILE A 127 5.47 1.66 -0.18
C ILE A 127 5.15 0.24 -0.61
N THR A 128 4.33 -0.47 0.15
CA THR A 128 3.91 -1.84 -0.13
C THR A 128 2.42 -1.88 -0.38
N GLY A 129 2.02 -2.46 -1.51
CA GLY A 129 0.61 -2.66 -1.85
C GLY A 129 -0.01 -3.82 -1.09
N ASN A 130 -1.31 -3.73 -0.78
CA ASN A 130 -2.05 -4.87 -0.23
C ASN A 130 -2.04 -6.05 -1.20
N VAL A 131 -1.71 -7.25 -0.71
CA VAL A 131 -1.58 -8.47 -1.51
C VAL A 131 -2.84 -8.80 -2.33
N LYS A 132 -4.04 -8.48 -1.82
CA LYS A 132 -5.31 -8.72 -2.53
C LYS A 132 -5.52 -7.79 -3.71
N LEU A 133 -4.96 -6.58 -3.66
CA LEU A 133 -5.12 -5.56 -4.71
C LEU A 133 -3.95 -5.54 -5.69
N TYR A 134 -2.75 -5.85 -5.20
CA TYR A 134 -1.51 -5.71 -5.95
C TYR A 134 -0.76 -7.02 -6.19
N GLY A 135 -1.19 -8.13 -5.59
CA GLY A 135 -0.41 -9.36 -5.57
C GLY A 135 0.75 -9.33 -4.57
N PRO A 136 1.48 -10.45 -4.43
CA PRO A 136 2.63 -10.52 -3.53
C PRO A 136 3.76 -9.60 -4.01
N ASP A 137 4.53 -9.09 -3.05
CA ASP A 137 5.79 -8.37 -3.27
C ASP A 137 5.71 -7.12 -4.16
N TYR A 138 4.52 -6.50 -4.26
CA TYR A 138 4.36 -5.23 -4.98
C TYR A 138 4.85 -4.06 -4.13
N VAL A 139 6.08 -3.60 -4.41
CA VAL A 139 6.80 -2.62 -3.60
C VAL A 139 7.36 -1.49 -4.45
N ILE A 140 7.14 -0.25 -4.02
CA ILE A 140 7.71 0.96 -4.60
C ILE A 140 8.68 1.60 -3.60
N ILE A 141 9.91 1.86 -4.04
CA ILE A 141 10.94 2.57 -3.27
C ILE A 141 11.29 3.85 -4.02
N PRO A 142 10.69 5.01 -3.64
CA PRO A 142 10.95 6.26 -4.32
C PRO A 142 12.33 6.83 -3.97
N THR A 143 13.00 7.42 -4.97
CA THR A 143 14.18 8.26 -4.77
C THR A 143 13.79 9.71 -5.01
N TYR A 144 13.82 10.52 -3.96
CA TYR A 144 13.54 11.96 -4.06
C TYR A 144 14.84 12.72 -4.34
N LYS A 145 14.82 13.64 -5.32
CA LYS A 145 15.97 14.51 -5.62
C LYS A 145 16.33 15.44 -4.47
N THR A 146 15.33 15.84 -3.70
CA THR A 146 15.44 16.69 -2.52
C THR A 146 14.54 16.09 -1.45
N SER A 147 14.95 16.17 -0.18
CA SER A 147 14.16 15.65 0.94
C SER A 147 12.75 16.26 0.93
N PRO A 148 11.68 15.45 0.82
CA PRO A 148 10.31 15.92 0.93
C PRO A 148 10.02 16.66 2.24
N ILE A 149 9.15 17.68 2.16
CA ILE A 149 8.72 18.43 3.34
C ILE A 149 8.05 17.50 4.37
N ILE A 150 7.24 16.54 3.90
CA ILE A 150 6.59 15.56 4.77
C ILE A 150 7.58 14.75 5.62
N ILE A 151 8.79 14.47 5.12
CA ILE A 151 9.82 13.75 5.88
C ILE A 151 10.27 14.60 7.07
N THR A 152 10.55 15.88 6.84
CA THR A 152 10.91 16.81 7.92
C THR A 152 9.78 16.96 8.93
N TRP A 153 8.52 16.89 8.48
CA TRP A 153 7.35 16.95 9.36
C TRP A 153 7.28 15.78 10.36
N PHE A 154 7.55 14.54 9.95
CA PHE A 154 7.56 13.38 10.86
C PHE A 154 8.53 13.53 12.03
N TRP A 155 9.68 14.13 11.75
CA TRP A 155 10.79 14.24 12.71
C TRP A 155 10.81 15.57 13.45
N GLY A 156 9.84 16.43 13.21
CA GLY A 156 9.71 17.73 13.86
C GLY A 156 9.16 17.60 15.29
N PRO A 157 9.49 18.56 16.18
CA PRO A 157 9.00 18.54 17.56
C PRO A 157 7.48 18.76 17.69
N ALA A 158 6.84 19.26 16.64
CA ALA A 158 5.41 19.50 16.57
C ALA A 158 4.61 18.35 15.93
N TYR A 159 5.27 17.24 15.59
CA TYR A 159 4.61 16.11 14.97
C TYR A 159 3.52 15.53 15.90
N ARG A 160 2.40 15.16 15.29
CA ARG A 160 1.31 14.42 15.93
C ARG A 160 0.88 13.31 15.00
N LEU A 161 0.59 12.15 15.58
CA LEU A 161 0.00 11.03 14.84
C LEU A 161 -1.24 11.50 14.11
N TRP A 162 -1.26 11.25 12.80
CA TRP A 162 -2.44 11.49 11.98
C TRP A 162 -3.30 10.24 11.97
N VAL A 163 -4.48 10.34 12.56
CA VAL A 163 -5.54 9.35 12.40
C VAL A 163 -6.69 10.07 11.74
N SER A 164 -6.94 9.78 10.47
CA SER A 164 -8.01 10.42 9.71
C SER A 164 -9.32 10.40 10.50
N PRO A 165 -10.02 11.53 10.67
CA PRO A 165 -11.31 11.57 11.35
C PRO A 165 -12.46 11.09 10.45
N TYR A 166 -12.18 10.80 9.18
CA TYR A 166 -13.18 10.51 8.17
C TYR A 166 -13.45 9.00 8.05
N TYR A 167 -14.70 8.68 7.72
CA TYR A 167 -15.19 7.32 7.57
C TYR A 167 -16.34 7.30 6.57
N TYR A 168 -16.89 6.11 6.29
CA TYR A 168 -17.96 5.96 5.31
C TYR A 168 -19.14 6.88 5.63
N ARG A 169 -19.50 7.75 4.68
CA ARG A 169 -20.52 8.82 4.78
C ARG A 169 -20.22 9.98 5.73
N TYR A 170 -19.01 10.08 6.27
CA TYR A 170 -18.52 11.24 7.00
C TYR A 170 -17.19 11.70 6.42
N TYR A 171 -17.28 12.62 5.46
CA TYR A 171 -16.17 13.04 4.61
C TYR A 171 -15.82 14.51 4.83
N PRO A 172 -14.59 14.94 4.48
CA PRO A 172 -14.23 16.34 4.50
C PRO A 172 -15.08 17.17 3.53
N ASN A 173 -15.22 18.45 3.82
CA ASN A 173 -15.98 19.38 2.97
C ASN A 173 -15.44 19.51 1.53
N TYR A 174 -14.17 19.23 1.28
CA TYR A 174 -13.55 19.27 -0.03
C TYR A 174 -13.81 18.00 -0.86
N TYR A 175 -14.15 16.88 -0.22
CA TYR A 175 -14.39 15.62 -0.90
C TYR A 175 -15.79 15.60 -1.52
N ARG A 176 -15.85 15.09 -2.75
CA ARG A 176 -17.09 14.81 -3.47
C ARG A 176 -16.90 13.45 -4.11
N PRO A 177 -17.70 12.43 -3.77
CA PRO A 177 -17.63 11.14 -4.46
C PRO A 177 -17.73 11.34 -5.97
N TRP A 178 -16.91 10.62 -6.74
CA TRP A 178 -16.99 10.59 -8.20
C TRP A 178 -17.21 9.15 -8.67
N PRO A 179 -17.91 8.95 -9.81
CA PRO A 179 -18.08 7.62 -10.37
C PRO A 179 -16.75 7.04 -10.81
N THR A 180 -16.66 5.72 -10.78
CA THR A 180 -15.50 5.01 -11.32
C THR A 180 -15.35 5.23 -12.84
N TYR A 181 -14.11 5.16 -13.29
CA TYR A 181 -13.74 5.17 -14.71
C TYR A 181 -13.32 3.78 -15.16
N THR A 182 -13.33 3.56 -16.48
CA THR A 182 -12.61 2.43 -17.05
C THR A 182 -11.13 2.56 -16.71
N THR A 183 -10.46 1.44 -16.42
CA THR A 183 -9.04 1.40 -16.06
C THR A 183 -8.15 2.19 -17.04
N THR A 184 -8.43 2.11 -18.35
CA THR A 184 -7.69 2.87 -19.38
C THR A 184 -7.83 4.39 -19.21
N ARG A 185 -9.06 4.87 -18.95
CA ARG A 185 -9.33 6.30 -18.74
C ARG A 185 -8.68 6.79 -17.46
N TYR A 186 -8.78 6.01 -16.39
CA TYR A 186 -8.11 6.26 -15.12
C TYR A 186 -6.59 6.43 -15.30
N ARG A 187 -5.90 5.44 -15.88
CA ARG A 187 -4.44 5.48 -16.06
C ARG A 187 -3.98 6.67 -16.91
N THR A 188 -4.78 7.06 -17.89
CA THR A 188 -4.51 8.25 -18.72
C THR A 188 -4.64 9.54 -17.90
N ALA A 189 -5.66 9.64 -17.04
CA ALA A 189 -5.85 10.79 -16.16
C ALA A 189 -4.71 10.92 -15.14
N VAL A 190 -4.33 9.83 -14.47
CA VAL A 190 -3.23 9.81 -13.50
C VAL A 190 -1.92 10.29 -14.12
N ARG A 191 -1.55 9.77 -15.29
CA ARG A 191 -0.32 10.18 -16.01
C ARG A 191 -0.31 11.64 -16.42
N ARG A 192 -1.48 12.25 -16.60
CA ARG A 192 -1.62 13.68 -16.92
C ARG A 192 -1.52 14.54 -15.66
N ASN A 193 -2.19 14.11 -14.59
CA ASN A 193 -2.35 14.89 -13.37
C ASN A 193 -1.17 14.74 -12.41
N VAL A 194 -0.39 13.66 -12.54
CA VAL A 194 0.77 13.36 -11.70
C VAL A 194 2.01 13.25 -12.58
N ASN A 195 3.03 14.07 -12.28
CA ASN A 195 4.28 14.03 -13.02
C ASN A 195 5.21 12.92 -12.50
N VAL A 196 4.85 11.68 -12.83
CA VAL A 196 5.58 10.47 -12.39
C VAL A 196 7.04 10.42 -12.89
N ARG A 197 7.40 11.23 -13.90
CA ARG A 197 8.75 11.25 -14.51
C ARG A 197 9.85 11.83 -13.62
N THR A 198 9.50 12.52 -12.53
CA THR A 198 10.49 13.19 -11.67
C THR A 198 11.17 12.24 -10.67
N THR A 199 10.55 11.10 -10.38
CA THR A 199 11.01 10.14 -9.36
C THR A 199 11.67 8.93 -10.02
N THR A 200 12.90 8.61 -9.63
CA THR A 200 13.56 7.36 -10.05
C THR A 200 13.30 6.28 -9.01
N PHE A 201 12.73 5.15 -9.44
CA PHE A 201 12.42 4.02 -8.56
C PHE A 201 13.51 2.95 -8.67
N ARG A 202 14.02 2.45 -7.54
CA ARG A 202 14.96 1.32 -7.49
C ARG A 202 14.39 0.25 -6.56
N GLY A 203 13.85 -0.83 -7.14
CA GLY A 203 13.39 -2.00 -6.40
C GLY A 203 13.75 -3.30 -7.13
N PRO A 204 14.06 -4.39 -6.42
CA PRO A 204 14.45 -5.68 -7.04
C PRO A 204 13.29 -6.47 -7.66
N TYR A 205 12.03 -6.01 -7.54
CA TYR A 205 10.87 -6.67 -8.14
C TYR A 205 9.94 -5.63 -8.79
N SER A 206 9.89 -5.66 -10.14
CA SER A 206 8.93 -5.02 -11.07
C SER A 206 8.62 -3.52 -10.86
N THR A 207 9.18 -2.62 -11.69
CA THR A 207 8.55 -2.28 -12.97
C THR A 207 9.53 -2.39 -14.14
N ARG A 208 9.49 -3.51 -14.87
CA ARG A 208 10.24 -3.66 -16.13
C ARG A 208 9.26 -3.68 -17.31
N ARG A 209 9.07 -2.54 -17.98
CA ARG A 209 8.90 -2.57 -19.45
C ARG A 209 10.27 -2.40 -20.09
N VAL A 210 11.04 -3.48 -20.11
CA VAL A 210 12.24 -3.61 -20.96
C VAL A 210 12.16 -4.98 -21.62
N ARG A 211 11.83 -4.96 -22.90
CA ARG A 211 12.00 -6.11 -23.82
C ARG A 211 13.50 -6.36 -23.95
N VAL A 212 13.98 -7.53 -23.51
CA VAL A 212 15.29 -8.05 -23.92
C VAL A 212 15.04 -9.32 -24.71
N ARG A 213 15.49 -9.30 -25.97
CA ARG A 213 15.56 -10.47 -26.83
C ARG A 213 16.70 -11.36 -26.32
N TYR A 214 16.49 -12.67 -26.34
CA TYR A 214 17.56 -13.61 -26.66
C TYR A 214 17.41 -13.95 -28.14
#